data_AF-A0A929FLY2-F1
#
_entry.id   AF-A0A929FLY2-F1
#
_cell.length_a   1.000
_cell.length_b   1.000
_cell.length_c   1.000
_cell.angle_alpha   90.00
_cell.angle_beta   90.00
_cell.angle_gamma   90.00
#
_symmetry.space_group_name_H-M   'P 1'
#
loop_
_entity.id
_entity.type
_entity.pdbx_description
1 polymer ?
#
loop_
_entity_poly.entity_id
_entity_poly.type
_entity_poly.pdbx_seq_one_letter_code
_entity_poly.pdbx_strand_id
1 'polypeptide(L)'
;MRIEQVLKRVILVVLTIAVLFQVSFSLVASWGRPQIQSRLELYQTNLLLHAAEWQGSTIGEDLATVRNALISGQPFQNAQHQYEEALQTSRTTQSKIIAKLQELSSENVATSIDSELAKPQMQLAPIEEAPTTTQQIKQLQKSLSQVEQLIDELKLRLGLLQAEQGKTDAAIQTWNELFKEEVIESTSPATTPSAQTAAALVGIWSDPPRILPDAESQIQRNLESWFRYRASLQLYQLQQRQQAVAVLQAQEQERAKEAIFKLALVAGIPGIGGLVGVVLLLFIVGQRLFQGRQAILATNGDVEWDTPWDAETVWQVLILGFFFIGQLLLPLILPQLFAVLSLDPVSFTVRMKAFYTLVTYLLLAAGGLSVLYVSIQSFLPLSEDWFRFRFLSNWFLWGLGGYLVALPLVILVSLINQQLWQGQGGSNPILPLVLEGQDAVALTIFFLTACIAAPLFEEFMFRGFLLPSLTRYMSVWGAIITSSLVFAIAHLSLSEILPLTTLGIVLGVVYTRSRNLLAPMLVHCLWNSGTLLSLFVLGSGSQ
;
A
#
# COMPACT_ATOMS: atom_id res chain seq x y z
N MET A 1 -0.30 34.95 33.06
CA MET A 1 -0.84 33.64 33.50
C MET A 1 -2.24 33.30 32.96
N ARG A 2 -3.36 33.86 33.45
CA ARG A 2 -4.71 33.39 33.02
C ARG A 2 -5.00 33.66 31.54
N ILE A 3 -4.55 34.80 31.01
CA ILE A 3 -4.71 35.17 29.58
C ILE A 3 -3.84 34.29 28.67
N GLU A 4 -2.59 34.03 29.04
CA GLU A 4 -1.68 33.16 28.26
C GLU A 4 -2.18 31.72 28.19
N GLN A 5 -2.73 31.18 29.29
CA GLN A 5 -3.34 29.85 29.30
C GLN A 5 -4.59 29.77 28.42
N VAL A 6 -5.44 30.81 28.46
CA VAL A 6 -6.61 30.90 27.57
C VAL A 6 -6.18 30.98 26.11
N LEU A 7 -5.21 31.84 25.80
CA LEU A 7 -4.67 31.99 24.44
C LEU A 7 -4.08 30.68 23.92
N LYS A 8 -3.27 29.99 24.73
CA LYS A 8 -2.71 28.67 24.40
C LYS A 8 -3.82 27.66 24.05
N ARG A 9 -4.88 27.59 24.86
CA ARG A 9 -6.01 26.69 24.62
C ARG A 9 -6.78 27.05 23.36
N VAL A 10 -7.00 28.34 23.11
CA VAL A 10 -7.66 28.81 21.87
C VAL A 10 -6.84 28.42 20.65
N ILE A 11 -5.53 28.63 20.67
CA ILE A 11 -4.62 28.21 19.59
C ILE A 11 -4.71 26.70 19.38
N LEU A 12 -4.63 25.90 20.46
CA LEU A 12 -4.70 24.45 20.36
C LEU A 12 -6.04 23.97 19.78
N VAL A 13 -7.16 24.60 20.15
CA VAL A 13 -8.49 24.28 19.59
C VAL A 13 -8.54 24.59 18.09
N VAL A 14 -8.07 25.77 17.67
CA VAL A 14 -8.03 26.16 16.25
C VAL A 14 -7.18 25.17 15.45
N LEU A 15 -5.98 24.84 15.94
CA LEU A 15 -5.10 23.86 15.30
C LEU A 15 -5.74 22.46 15.26
N THR A 16 -6.44 22.06 16.32
CA THR A 16 -7.17 20.79 16.36
C THR A 16 -8.23 20.75 15.25
N ILE A 17 -9.02 21.80 15.09
CA ILE A 17 -10.05 21.86 14.05
C ILE A 17 -9.42 21.77 12.65
N ALA A 18 -8.34 22.52 12.41
CA ALA A 18 -7.64 22.49 11.12
C ALA A 18 -7.05 21.11 10.80
N VAL A 19 -6.41 20.47 11.80
CA VAL A 19 -5.88 19.11 11.68
C VAL A 19 -6.99 18.10 11.41
N LEU A 20 -8.07 18.12 12.20
CA LEU A 20 -9.17 17.17 12.05
C LEU A 20 -9.84 17.31 10.69
N PHE A 21 -10.01 18.53 10.20
CA PHE A 21 -10.50 18.78 8.84
C PHE A 21 -9.59 18.14 7.80
N GLN A 22 -8.28 18.39 7.86
CA GLN A 22 -7.30 17.83 6.92
C GLN A 22 -7.22 16.31 6.95
N VAL A 23 -7.21 15.71 8.14
CA VAL A 23 -7.20 14.25 8.33
C VAL A 23 -8.49 13.63 7.78
N SER A 24 -9.65 14.21 8.12
CA SER A 24 -10.94 13.70 7.65
C SER A 24 -11.07 13.81 6.12
N PHE A 25 -10.64 14.93 5.55
CA PHE A 25 -10.62 15.13 4.11
C PHE A 25 -9.71 14.09 3.42
N SER A 26 -8.52 13.83 3.97
CA SER A 26 -7.58 12.86 3.41
C SER A 26 -8.13 11.42 3.46
N LEU A 27 -8.76 11.04 4.57
CA LEU A 27 -9.41 9.74 4.71
C LEU A 27 -10.56 9.57 3.70
N VAL A 28 -11.42 10.56 3.54
CA VAL A 28 -12.51 10.53 2.56
C VAL A 28 -11.96 10.49 1.12
N ALA A 29 -10.92 11.28 0.83
CA ALA A 29 -10.26 11.29 -0.48
C ALA A 29 -9.55 9.96 -0.82
N SER A 30 -9.23 9.13 0.18
CA SER A 30 -8.66 7.80 -0.05
C SER A 30 -9.69 6.78 -0.56
N TRP A 31 -10.99 6.97 -0.27
CA TRP A 31 -12.06 5.99 -0.54
C TRP A 31 -12.10 5.49 -1.98
N GLY A 32 -11.99 6.39 -2.96
CA GLY A 32 -12.11 6.05 -4.39
C GLY A 32 -10.82 5.55 -5.04
N ARG A 33 -9.70 5.46 -4.30
CA ARG A 33 -8.41 5.06 -4.87
C ARG A 33 -8.27 3.53 -4.90
N PRO A 34 -7.74 2.93 -5.98
CA PRO A 34 -7.53 1.48 -6.03
C PRO A 34 -6.52 1.05 -4.95
N GLN A 35 -6.78 -0.08 -4.30
CA GLN A 35 -5.83 -0.70 -3.39
C GLN A 35 -4.62 -1.20 -4.16
N ILE A 36 -3.47 -1.09 -3.52
CA ILE A 36 -2.19 -1.55 -4.08
C ILE A 36 -2.01 -3.05 -3.96
N GLN A 37 -2.70 -3.66 -2.99
CA GLN A 37 -2.72 -5.09 -2.77
C GLN A 37 -3.09 -5.86 -4.06
N SER A 38 -4.10 -5.40 -4.80
CA SER A 38 -4.51 -6.04 -6.06
C SER A 38 -3.42 -6.03 -7.14
N ARG A 39 -2.62 -4.96 -7.23
CA ARG A 39 -1.48 -4.91 -8.17
C ARG A 39 -0.35 -5.86 -7.74
N LEU A 40 -0.09 -5.97 -6.44
CA LEU A 40 0.93 -6.86 -5.91
C LEU A 40 0.57 -8.33 -6.08
N GLU A 41 -0.71 -8.66 -5.91
CA GLU A 41 -1.25 -9.98 -6.22
C GLU A 41 -0.99 -10.32 -7.68
N LEU A 42 -1.28 -9.42 -8.63
CA LEU A 42 -1.00 -9.66 -10.05
C LEU A 42 0.50 -9.83 -10.36
N TYR A 43 1.40 -9.12 -9.67
CA TYR A 43 2.84 -9.37 -9.78
C TYR A 43 3.24 -10.74 -9.26
N GLN A 44 2.68 -11.18 -8.13
CA GLN A 44 2.85 -12.55 -7.62
C GLN A 44 2.33 -13.59 -8.61
N THR A 45 1.14 -13.36 -9.18
CA THR A 45 0.56 -14.22 -10.23
C THR A 45 1.50 -14.36 -11.40
N ASN A 46 2.09 -13.25 -11.85
CA ASN A 46 3.02 -13.25 -12.97
C ASN A 46 4.32 -14.03 -12.66
N LEU A 47 4.87 -13.92 -11.44
CA LEU A 47 5.98 -14.78 -11.01
C LEU A 47 5.57 -16.27 -10.96
N LEU A 48 4.34 -16.58 -10.52
CA LEU A 48 3.82 -17.95 -10.52
C LEU A 48 3.72 -18.52 -11.95
N LEU A 49 3.32 -17.70 -12.92
CA LEU A 49 3.27 -18.09 -14.33
C LEU A 49 4.66 -18.41 -14.87
N HIS A 50 5.66 -17.55 -14.62
CA HIS A 50 7.05 -17.85 -14.96
C HIS A 50 7.55 -19.12 -14.27
N ALA A 51 7.31 -19.29 -12.97
CA ALA A 51 7.71 -20.48 -12.23
C ALA A 51 7.03 -21.76 -12.76
N ALA A 52 5.83 -21.65 -13.34
CA ALA A 52 5.13 -22.75 -13.97
C ALA A 52 5.80 -23.21 -15.28
N GLU A 53 6.52 -22.34 -15.99
CA GLU A 53 7.25 -22.65 -17.23
C GLU A 53 8.58 -23.41 -16.99
N TRP A 54 9.03 -23.54 -15.74
CA TRP A 54 10.27 -24.27 -15.45
C TRP A 54 10.14 -25.76 -15.76
N GLN A 55 11.00 -26.27 -16.65
CA GLN A 55 10.96 -27.66 -17.14
C GLN A 55 11.99 -28.58 -16.47
N GLY A 56 12.81 -28.05 -15.56
CA GLY A 56 13.85 -28.83 -14.89
C GLY A 56 15.20 -28.79 -15.60
N SER A 57 16.29 -28.82 -14.81
CA SER A 57 17.60 -29.26 -15.27
C SER A 57 17.98 -30.54 -14.52
N THR A 58 18.91 -31.33 -15.04
CA THR A 58 19.42 -32.58 -14.44
C THR A 58 20.08 -32.41 -13.06
N ILE A 59 20.11 -31.19 -12.51
CA ILE A 59 20.73 -30.82 -11.24
C ILE A 59 19.72 -29.95 -10.46
N GLY A 60 18.80 -30.55 -9.71
CA GLY A 60 17.91 -29.75 -8.84
C GLY A 60 16.65 -30.43 -8.30
N GLU A 61 16.76 -31.60 -7.64
CA GLU A 61 15.61 -32.21 -6.92
C GLU A 61 14.99 -31.26 -5.87
N ASP A 62 15.83 -30.44 -5.22
CA ASP A 62 15.38 -29.45 -4.22
C ASP A 62 14.52 -28.34 -4.84
N LEU A 63 14.89 -27.84 -6.02
CA LEU A 63 14.15 -26.75 -6.69
C LEU A 63 12.81 -27.25 -7.23
N ALA A 64 12.76 -28.48 -7.73
CA ALA A 64 11.51 -29.13 -8.13
C ALA A 64 10.55 -29.30 -6.93
N THR A 65 11.08 -29.66 -5.76
CA THR A 65 10.28 -29.79 -4.53
C THR A 65 9.72 -28.44 -4.08
N VAL A 66 10.54 -27.39 -4.08
CA VAL A 66 10.10 -26.01 -3.74
C VAL A 66 9.06 -25.51 -4.74
N ARG A 67 9.28 -25.72 -6.04
CA ARG A 67 8.31 -25.37 -7.09
C ARG A 67 6.97 -26.06 -6.86
N ASN A 68 6.96 -27.37 -6.61
CA ASN A 68 5.72 -28.12 -6.41
C ASN A 68 4.98 -27.68 -5.13
N ALA A 69 5.71 -27.27 -4.09
CA ALA A 69 5.12 -26.73 -2.87
C ALA A 69 4.52 -25.32 -3.07
N LEU A 70 5.16 -24.49 -3.90
CA LEU A 70 4.69 -23.12 -4.19
C LEU A 70 3.58 -23.08 -5.26
N ILE A 71 3.68 -23.93 -6.27
CA ILE A 71 2.74 -24.06 -7.38
C ILE A 71 1.83 -25.26 -7.10
N SER A 72 0.98 -25.14 -6.09
CA SER A 72 -0.04 -26.16 -5.84
C SER A 72 -1.22 -25.98 -6.81
N GLY A 73 -1.57 -27.02 -7.58
CA GLY A 73 -2.79 -27.06 -8.38
C GLY A 73 -2.62 -26.63 -9.85
N GLN A 74 -3.58 -25.84 -10.37
CA GLN A 74 -3.65 -25.41 -11.76
C GLN A 74 -3.25 -23.92 -11.90
N PRO A 75 -1.95 -23.60 -12.10
CA PRO A 75 -1.46 -22.22 -12.01
C PRO A 75 -2.14 -21.27 -12.99
N PHE A 76 -2.37 -21.71 -14.22
CA PHE A 76 -3.02 -20.89 -15.26
C PHE A 76 -4.49 -20.60 -14.96
N GLN A 77 -5.22 -21.55 -14.36
CA GLN A 77 -6.61 -21.33 -13.93
C GLN A 77 -6.70 -20.39 -12.74
N ASN A 78 -5.83 -20.57 -11.75
CA ASN A 78 -5.76 -19.67 -10.59
C ASN A 78 -5.38 -18.25 -11.02
N ALA A 79 -4.43 -18.12 -11.94
CA ALA A 79 -4.09 -16.85 -12.55
C ALA A 79 -5.29 -16.24 -13.30
N GLN A 80 -5.99 -17.02 -14.12
CA GLN A 80 -7.19 -16.55 -14.82
C GLN A 80 -8.22 -15.97 -13.83
N HIS A 81 -8.51 -16.68 -12.74
CA HIS A 81 -9.43 -16.20 -11.71
C HIS A 81 -8.99 -14.86 -11.09
N GLN A 82 -7.70 -14.72 -10.76
CA GLN A 82 -7.15 -13.46 -10.21
C GLN A 82 -7.25 -12.29 -11.19
N TYR A 83 -7.00 -12.53 -12.48
CA TYR A 83 -7.17 -11.51 -13.51
C TYR A 83 -8.64 -11.15 -13.76
N GLU A 84 -9.56 -12.11 -13.66
CA GLU A 84 -11.02 -11.88 -13.73
C GLU A 84 -11.52 -11.03 -12.56
N GLU A 85 -11.06 -11.33 -11.34
CA GLU A 85 -11.41 -10.56 -10.15
C GLU A 85 -10.88 -9.12 -10.22
N ALA A 86 -9.64 -8.93 -10.67
CA ALA A 86 -9.05 -7.61 -10.90
C ALA A 86 -9.82 -6.83 -11.97
N LEU A 87 -10.26 -7.49 -13.04
CA LEU A 87 -11.07 -6.88 -14.10
C LEU A 87 -12.44 -6.45 -13.58
N GLN A 88 -13.12 -7.30 -12.80
CA GLN A 88 -14.41 -6.98 -12.18
C GLN A 88 -14.30 -5.81 -11.19
N THR A 89 -13.23 -5.77 -10.40
CA THR A 89 -12.94 -4.68 -9.47
C THR A 89 -12.69 -3.36 -10.21
N SER A 90 -11.94 -3.42 -11.31
CA SER A 90 -11.65 -2.25 -12.16
C SER A 90 -12.92 -1.72 -12.82
N ARG A 91 -13.79 -2.60 -13.36
CA ARG A 91 -15.11 -2.23 -13.90
C ARG A 91 -16.02 -1.58 -12.86
N THR A 92 -16.06 -2.13 -11.64
CA THR A 92 -16.84 -1.56 -10.53
C THR A 92 -16.32 -0.17 -10.14
N THR A 93 -15.01 0.03 -10.21
CA THR A 93 -14.38 1.33 -9.94
C THR A 93 -14.71 2.31 -11.06
N GLN A 94 -14.63 1.90 -12.31
CA GLN A 94 -15.02 2.69 -13.49
C GLN A 94 -16.47 3.17 -13.36
N SER A 95 -17.42 2.27 -13.07
CA SER A 95 -18.83 2.62 -12.94
C SER A 95 -19.10 3.61 -11.81
N LYS A 96 -18.40 3.49 -10.68
CA LYS A 96 -18.48 4.45 -9.56
C LYS A 96 -17.94 5.83 -9.95
N ILE A 97 -16.80 5.89 -10.66
CA ILE A 97 -16.23 7.15 -11.15
C ILE A 97 -17.19 7.84 -12.13
N ILE A 98 -17.75 7.07 -13.07
CA ILE A 98 -18.73 7.59 -14.04
C ILE A 98 -19.98 8.12 -13.33
N ALA A 99 -20.53 7.38 -12.38
CA ALA A 99 -21.68 7.83 -11.59
C ALA A 99 -21.38 9.14 -10.84
N LYS A 100 -20.17 9.26 -10.25
CA LYS A 100 -19.78 10.49 -9.55
C LYS A 100 -19.56 11.66 -10.49
N LEU A 101 -18.98 11.42 -11.66
CA LEU A 101 -18.84 12.44 -12.71
C LEU A 101 -20.21 12.94 -13.19
N GLN A 102 -21.17 12.03 -13.38
CA GLN A 102 -22.55 12.38 -13.76
C GLN A 102 -23.22 13.25 -12.68
N GLU A 103 -23.13 12.85 -11.41
CA GLU A 103 -23.65 13.63 -10.26
C GLU A 103 -23.06 15.04 -10.23
N LEU A 104 -21.72 15.17 -10.23
CA LEU A 104 -21.03 16.47 -10.20
C LEU A 104 -21.33 17.32 -11.44
N SER A 105 -21.47 16.70 -12.61
CA SER A 105 -21.83 17.42 -13.83
C SER A 105 -23.26 17.98 -13.77
N SER A 106 -24.19 17.26 -13.16
CA SER A 106 -25.58 17.69 -12.99
C SER A 106 -25.72 18.84 -11.97
N GLU A 107 -24.95 18.80 -10.87
CA GLU A 107 -24.92 19.87 -9.87
C GLU A 107 -24.28 21.17 -10.42
N ASN A 108 -23.24 21.04 -11.24
CA ASN A 108 -22.56 22.18 -11.86
C ASN A 108 -23.45 22.90 -12.90
N VAL A 109 -24.31 22.14 -13.61
CA VAL A 109 -25.31 22.71 -14.53
C VAL A 109 -26.38 23.46 -13.73
N ALA A 110 -26.90 22.90 -12.64
CA ALA A 110 -27.92 23.56 -11.81
C ALA A 110 -27.42 24.88 -11.19
N THR A 111 -26.19 24.90 -10.67
CA THR A 111 -25.59 26.12 -10.08
C THR A 111 -25.21 27.18 -11.13
N SER A 112 -24.84 26.78 -12.35
CA SER A 112 -24.60 27.72 -13.44
C SER A 112 -25.86 28.47 -13.88
N ILE A 113 -27.01 27.78 -13.91
CA ILE A 113 -28.31 28.34 -14.30
C ILE A 113 -28.81 29.36 -13.26
N ASP A 114 -28.60 29.10 -11.96
CA ASP A 114 -28.98 30.04 -10.90
C ASP A 114 -28.07 31.30 -10.88
N SER A 115 -26.81 31.17 -11.33
CA SER A 115 -25.85 32.28 -11.36
C SER A 115 -26.05 33.26 -12.52
N GLU A 116 -26.62 32.83 -13.66
CA GLU A 116 -26.90 33.71 -14.81
C GLU A 116 -28.09 34.68 -14.56
N LEU A 117 -28.89 34.44 -13.52
CA LEU A 117 -30.03 35.28 -13.13
C LEU A 117 -29.69 36.36 -12.09
N ALA A 118 -28.46 36.42 -11.57
CA ALA A 118 -28.04 37.37 -10.54
C ALA A 118 -27.15 38.50 -11.09
N LYS A 119 -27.59 39.76 -10.89
CA LYS A 119 -26.86 41.01 -11.24
C LYS A 119 -25.51 41.13 -10.51
N PRO A 120 -24.55 41.92 -11.04
CA PRO A 120 -23.18 41.93 -10.57
C PRO A 120 -23.03 42.67 -9.23
N GLN A 121 -22.49 41.98 -8.22
CA GLN A 121 -21.96 42.61 -7.01
C GLN A 121 -20.49 42.25 -6.81
N MET A 122 -19.73 43.26 -6.35
CA MET A 122 -18.28 43.30 -6.19
C MET A 122 -17.68 42.05 -5.53
N GLN A 123 -16.74 41.41 -6.22
CA GLN A 123 -15.91 40.33 -5.70
C GLN A 123 -14.74 40.91 -4.89
N LEU A 124 -14.82 40.75 -3.57
CA LEU A 124 -13.63 40.60 -2.73
C LEU A 124 -13.18 39.14 -2.82
N ALA A 125 -11.88 38.94 -3.06
CA ALA A 125 -11.27 37.63 -3.22
C ALA A 125 -11.43 36.76 -1.95
N PRO A 126 -11.90 35.51 -2.03
CA PRO A 126 -11.89 34.61 -0.89
C PRO A 126 -10.57 33.83 -0.77
N ILE A 127 -10.20 33.70 0.49
CA ILE A 127 -9.31 32.74 1.16
C ILE A 127 -9.38 31.35 0.50
N GLU A 128 -8.21 30.69 0.34
CA GLU A 128 -8.06 29.35 -0.27
C GLU A 128 -9.13 28.34 0.19
N GLU A 129 -10.11 28.10 -0.69
CA GLU A 129 -11.24 27.18 -0.50
C GLU A 129 -10.89 25.75 -0.91
N ALA A 130 -11.68 24.79 -0.42
CA ALA A 130 -11.70 23.38 -0.83
C ALA A 130 -11.64 23.21 -2.37
N PRO A 131 -11.09 22.10 -2.89
CA PRO A 131 -10.91 21.94 -4.34
C PRO A 131 -12.23 22.15 -5.08
N THR A 132 -12.22 23.10 -6.04
CA THR A 132 -13.40 23.48 -6.80
C THR A 132 -13.98 22.26 -7.53
N THR A 133 -15.29 22.23 -7.78
CA THR A 133 -15.98 21.16 -8.54
C THR A 133 -15.23 20.82 -9.83
N THR A 134 -14.70 21.83 -10.52
CA THR A 134 -13.87 21.69 -11.72
C THR A 134 -12.56 20.90 -11.48
N GLN A 135 -11.87 21.15 -10.37
CA GLN A 135 -10.66 20.39 -10.00
C GLN A 135 -11.00 18.94 -9.66
N GLN A 136 -12.11 18.69 -8.97
CA GLN A 136 -12.59 17.34 -8.66
C GLN A 136 -12.95 16.55 -9.94
N ILE A 137 -13.68 17.17 -10.87
CA ILE A 137 -14.02 16.58 -12.17
C ILE A 137 -12.73 16.22 -12.94
N LYS A 138 -11.76 17.13 -13.00
CA LYS A 138 -10.48 16.86 -13.69
C LYS A 138 -9.72 15.69 -13.08
N GLN A 139 -9.72 15.57 -11.76
CA GLN A 139 -9.09 14.44 -11.06
C GLN A 139 -9.82 13.12 -11.31
N LEU A 140 -11.16 13.13 -11.32
CA LEU A 140 -11.97 11.95 -11.64
C LEU A 140 -11.80 11.52 -13.10
N GLN A 141 -11.76 12.44 -14.06
CA GLN A 141 -11.48 12.14 -15.47
C GLN A 141 -10.10 11.50 -15.67
N LYS A 142 -9.07 12.04 -14.99
CA LYS A 142 -7.73 11.43 -15.01
C LYS A 142 -7.77 10.00 -14.45
N SER A 143 -8.50 9.80 -13.36
CA SER A 143 -8.65 8.49 -12.72
C SER A 143 -9.41 7.50 -13.62
N LEU A 144 -10.43 7.99 -14.34
CA LEU A 144 -11.21 7.20 -15.31
C LEU A 144 -10.32 6.67 -16.43
N SER A 145 -9.54 7.56 -17.07
CA SER A 145 -8.60 7.17 -18.13
C SER A 145 -7.57 6.14 -17.67
N GLN A 146 -7.09 6.24 -16.42
CA GLN A 146 -6.16 5.26 -15.84
C GLN A 146 -6.83 3.90 -15.60
N VAL A 147 -8.11 3.87 -15.20
CA VAL A 147 -8.86 2.63 -14.99
C VAL A 147 -9.19 1.96 -16.32
N GLU A 148 -9.51 2.73 -17.36
CA GLU A 148 -9.75 2.22 -18.73
C GLU A 148 -8.51 1.54 -19.30
N GLN A 149 -7.35 2.20 -19.22
CA GLN A 149 -6.08 1.61 -19.63
C GLN A 149 -5.78 0.30 -18.90
N LEU A 150 -6.06 0.24 -17.59
CA LEU A 150 -5.89 -0.97 -16.80
C LEU A 150 -6.86 -2.08 -17.24
N ILE A 151 -8.12 -1.76 -17.51
CA ILE A 151 -9.12 -2.73 -18.00
C ILE A 151 -8.65 -3.35 -19.32
N ASP A 152 -8.12 -2.54 -20.23
CA ASP A 152 -7.63 -3.02 -21.51
C ASP A 152 -6.44 -3.98 -21.36
N GLU A 153 -5.47 -3.59 -20.51
CA GLU A 153 -4.31 -4.41 -20.18
C GLU A 153 -4.72 -5.75 -19.55
N LEU A 154 -5.70 -5.73 -18.64
CA LEU A 154 -6.24 -6.95 -18.01
C LEU A 154 -6.93 -7.85 -19.04
N LYS A 155 -7.71 -7.30 -19.98
CA LYS A 155 -8.35 -8.08 -21.06
C LYS A 155 -7.33 -8.74 -21.99
N LEU A 156 -6.28 -8.02 -22.39
CA LEU A 156 -5.20 -8.59 -23.22
C LEU A 156 -4.57 -9.82 -22.54
N ARG A 157 -4.22 -9.68 -21.26
CA ARG A 157 -3.63 -10.74 -20.43
C ARG A 157 -4.58 -11.90 -20.18
N LEU A 158 -5.85 -11.62 -19.91
CA LEU A 158 -6.87 -12.64 -19.71
C LEU A 158 -7.08 -13.50 -20.95
N GLY A 159 -7.12 -12.88 -22.15
CA GLY A 159 -7.20 -13.63 -23.40
C GLY A 159 -5.99 -14.54 -23.61
N LEU A 160 -4.77 -14.10 -23.26
CA LEU A 160 -3.58 -14.96 -23.32
C LEU A 160 -3.67 -16.16 -22.35
N LEU A 161 -4.18 -15.96 -21.14
CA LEU A 161 -4.40 -17.06 -20.18
C LEU A 161 -5.45 -18.05 -20.66
N GLN A 162 -6.51 -17.58 -21.31
CA GLN A 162 -7.54 -18.43 -21.92
C GLN A 162 -6.95 -19.24 -23.08
N ALA A 163 -6.19 -18.58 -23.96
CA ALA A 163 -5.52 -19.19 -25.09
C ALA A 163 -4.52 -20.28 -24.65
N GLU A 164 -3.76 -20.02 -23.57
CA GLU A 164 -2.83 -21.00 -22.98
C GLU A 164 -3.54 -22.27 -22.50
N GLN A 165 -4.77 -22.12 -22.00
CA GLN A 165 -5.59 -23.23 -21.55
C GLN A 165 -6.35 -23.92 -22.70
N GLY A 166 -6.07 -23.58 -23.96
CA GLY A 166 -6.75 -24.13 -25.13
C GLY A 166 -8.15 -23.54 -25.38
N LYS A 167 -8.56 -22.49 -24.65
CA LYS A 167 -9.86 -21.81 -24.82
C LYS A 167 -9.73 -20.68 -25.86
N THR A 168 -9.28 -21.02 -27.07
CA THR A 168 -8.97 -20.04 -28.13
C THR A 168 -10.17 -19.17 -28.53
N ASP A 169 -11.36 -19.76 -28.63
CA ASP A 169 -12.57 -19.00 -28.98
C ASP A 169 -12.90 -17.95 -27.91
N ALA A 170 -12.75 -18.30 -26.63
CA ALA A 170 -12.95 -17.36 -25.53
C ALA A 170 -11.88 -16.26 -25.54
N ALA A 171 -10.62 -16.60 -25.84
CA ALA A 171 -9.53 -15.62 -25.98
C ALA A 171 -9.82 -14.61 -27.09
N ILE A 172 -10.24 -15.09 -28.25
CA ILE A 172 -10.61 -14.25 -29.40
C ILE A 172 -11.82 -13.36 -29.05
N GLN A 173 -12.82 -13.89 -28.35
CA GLN A 173 -13.95 -13.09 -27.88
C GLN A 173 -13.51 -11.97 -26.93
N THR A 174 -12.68 -12.29 -25.93
CA THR A 174 -12.13 -11.32 -24.96
C THR A 174 -11.36 -10.19 -25.66
N TRP A 175 -10.48 -10.53 -26.61
CA TRP A 175 -9.77 -9.52 -27.40
C TRP A 175 -10.69 -8.72 -28.31
N ASN A 176 -11.75 -9.34 -28.85
CA ASN A 176 -12.72 -8.65 -29.68
C ASN A 176 -13.57 -7.61 -28.92
N GLU A 177 -13.73 -7.75 -27.59
CA GLU A 177 -14.41 -6.72 -26.77
C GLU A 177 -13.67 -5.38 -26.82
N LEU A 178 -12.34 -5.39 -26.95
CA LEU A 178 -11.52 -4.17 -27.06
C LEU A 178 -11.85 -3.35 -28.32
N PHE A 179 -12.39 -3.99 -29.37
CA PHE A 179 -12.85 -3.28 -30.58
C PHE A 179 -14.27 -2.71 -30.44
N LYS A 180 -15.11 -3.31 -29.59
CA LYS A 180 -16.54 -2.93 -29.46
C LYS A 180 -16.73 -1.69 -28.59
N GLU A 181 -15.90 -1.52 -27.57
CA GLU A 181 -15.97 -0.37 -26.66
C GLU A 181 -15.51 0.94 -27.33
N GLU A 182 -14.64 0.88 -28.36
CA GLU A 182 -14.21 2.04 -29.17
C GLU A 182 -15.35 2.71 -29.97
N VAL A 183 -16.40 1.96 -30.32
CA VAL A 183 -17.49 2.45 -31.19
C VAL A 183 -18.49 3.35 -30.43
N ILE A 184 -18.50 3.30 -29.10
CA ILE A 184 -19.49 4.02 -28.28
C ILE A 184 -19.02 5.44 -27.90
N GLU A 185 -17.71 5.71 -27.88
CA GLU A 185 -17.17 6.96 -27.30
C GLU A 185 -16.40 7.91 -28.25
N SER A 186 -16.10 7.55 -29.51
CA SER A 186 -15.36 8.48 -30.39
C SER A 186 -15.70 8.43 -31.88
N THR A 187 -15.83 9.61 -32.50
CA THR A 187 -16.03 9.82 -33.95
C THR A 187 -14.70 9.93 -34.72
N SER A 188 -13.64 9.22 -34.29
CA SER A 188 -12.40 9.10 -35.08
C SER A 188 -11.68 7.77 -34.82
N PRO A 189 -11.23 7.07 -35.89
CA PRO A 189 -10.48 5.84 -35.76
C PRO A 189 -9.01 6.16 -35.43
N ALA A 190 -8.71 6.35 -34.15
CA ALA A 190 -7.35 6.21 -33.64
C ALA A 190 -7.34 4.97 -32.75
N THR A 191 -7.06 3.80 -33.35
CA THR A 191 -7.01 2.51 -32.65
C THR A 191 -6.04 2.61 -31.47
N THR A 192 -6.54 2.43 -30.26
CA THR A 192 -5.72 2.41 -29.04
C THR A 192 -4.59 1.37 -29.16
N PRO A 193 -3.43 1.57 -28.51
CA PRO A 193 -2.35 0.58 -28.52
C PRO A 193 -2.81 -0.82 -28.08
N SER A 194 -3.76 -0.88 -27.14
CA SER A 194 -4.38 -2.12 -26.68
C SER A 194 -5.20 -2.80 -27.79
N ALA A 195 -6.02 -2.06 -28.53
CA ALA A 195 -6.77 -2.60 -29.67
C ALA A 195 -5.84 -3.11 -30.79
N GLN A 196 -4.75 -2.39 -31.10
CA GLN A 196 -3.75 -2.85 -32.07
C GLN A 196 -3.09 -4.17 -31.63
N THR A 197 -2.77 -4.28 -30.34
CA THR A 197 -2.21 -5.51 -29.76
C THR A 197 -3.24 -6.64 -29.79
N ALA A 198 -4.50 -6.37 -29.46
CA ALA A 198 -5.59 -7.33 -29.56
C ALA A 198 -5.75 -7.86 -30.99
N ALA A 199 -5.64 -7.00 -32.01
CA ALA A 199 -5.73 -7.40 -33.41
C ALA A 199 -4.58 -8.34 -33.81
N ALA A 200 -3.36 -8.05 -33.35
CA ALA A 200 -2.22 -8.94 -33.54
C ALA A 200 -2.44 -10.31 -32.87
N LEU A 201 -2.94 -10.34 -31.63
CA LEU A 201 -3.22 -11.57 -30.89
C LEU A 201 -4.34 -12.40 -31.54
N VAL A 202 -5.45 -11.77 -31.95
CA VAL A 202 -6.53 -12.42 -32.71
C VAL A 202 -5.98 -13.04 -33.99
N GLY A 203 -5.13 -12.33 -34.72
CA GLY A 203 -4.48 -12.85 -35.92
C GLY A 203 -3.63 -14.10 -35.63
N ILE A 204 -2.79 -14.06 -34.60
CA ILE A 204 -1.90 -15.17 -34.20
C ILE A 204 -2.69 -16.42 -33.78
N TRP A 205 -3.81 -16.27 -33.08
CA TRP A 205 -4.61 -17.39 -32.55
C TRP A 205 -5.82 -17.78 -33.41
N SER A 206 -6.06 -17.10 -34.54
CA SER A 206 -7.11 -17.48 -35.50
C SER A 206 -6.79 -18.78 -36.25
N ASP A 207 -7.83 -19.42 -36.78
CA ASP A 207 -7.70 -20.57 -37.68
C ASP A 207 -8.33 -20.25 -39.06
N PRO A 208 -7.53 -20.14 -40.15
CA PRO A 208 -6.07 -20.25 -40.19
C PRO A 208 -5.39 -19.00 -39.60
N PRO A 209 -4.16 -19.13 -39.03
CA PRO A 209 -3.44 -17.99 -38.46
C PRO A 209 -3.14 -16.89 -39.48
N ARG A 210 -3.29 -15.63 -39.05
CA ARG A 210 -3.01 -14.43 -39.84
C ARG A 210 -2.05 -13.51 -39.10
N ILE A 211 -0.78 -13.53 -39.50
CA ILE A 211 0.27 -12.73 -38.87
C ILE A 211 0.25 -11.31 -39.46
N LEU A 212 -0.02 -10.31 -38.61
CA LEU A 212 0.06 -8.90 -39.01
C LEU A 212 1.54 -8.43 -39.11
N PRO A 213 1.89 -7.52 -40.03
CA PRO A 213 3.27 -7.05 -40.20
C PRO A 213 3.88 -6.41 -38.95
N ASP A 214 3.08 -5.73 -38.14
CA ASP A 214 3.48 -5.05 -36.92
C ASP A 214 3.28 -5.89 -35.65
N ALA A 215 2.83 -7.15 -35.78
CA ALA A 215 2.50 -8.02 -34.64
C ALA A 215 3.63 -8.13 -33.61
N GLU A 216 4.87 -8.34 -34.07
CA GLU A 216 6.04 -8.40 -33.18
C GLU A 216 6.25 -7.07 -32.44
N SER A 217 6.13 -5.93 -33.14
CA SER A 217 6.27 -4.62 -32.50
C SER A 217 5.16 -4.34 -31.49
N GLN A 218 3.93 -4.76 -31.74
CA GLN A 218 2.81 -4.58 -30.81
C GLN A 218 3.01 -5.43 -29.54
N ILE A 219 3.43 -6.69 -29.70
CA ILE A 219 3.75 -7.58 -28.57
C ILE A 219 4.88 -7.01 -27.72
N GLN A 220 5.97 -6.57 -28.35
CA GLN A 220 7.13 -6.07 -27.61
C GLN A 220 6.85 -4.74 -26.89
N ARG A 221 5.96 -3.88 -27.42
CA ARG A 221 5.63 -2.59 -26.82
C ARG A 221 4.58 -2.67 -25.72
N ASN A 222 3.55 -3.51 -25.89
CA ASN A 222 2.33 -3.44 -25.07
C ASN A 222 2.12 -4.65 -24.16
N LEU A 223 2.86 -5.75 -24.35
CA LEU A 223 2.87 -6.87 -23.41
C LEU A 223 4.18 -6.89 -22.63
N GLU A 224 4.15 -7.39 -21.41
CA GLU A 224 5.31 -7.49 -20.51
C GLU A 224 5.42 -8.89 -19.90
N SER A 225 6.62 -9.22 -19.42
CA SER A 225 6.89 -10.43 -18.62
C SER A 225 6.38 -11.73 -19.29
N TRP A 226 5.66 -12.59 -18.56
CA TRP A 226 5.21 -13.89 -19.06
C TRP A 226 4.28 -13.76 -20.27
N PHE A 227 3.43 -12.74 -20.31
CA PHE A 227 2.50 -12.51 -21.42
C PHE A 227 3.23 -12.18 -22.72
N ARG A 228 4.29 -11.36 -22.65
CA ARG A 228 5.17 -11.09 -23.80
C ARG A 228 5.86 -12.36 -24.27
N TYR A 229 6.38 -13.16 -23.34
CA TYR A 229 7.02 -14.44 -23.63
C TYR A 229 6.07 -15.37 -24.41
N ARG A 230 4.85 -15.61 -23.91
CA ARG A 230 3.88 -16.51 -24.57
C ARG A 230 3.47 -16.02 -25.95
N ALA A 231 3.14 -14.73 -26.08
CA ALA A 231 2.78 -14.14 -27.36
C ALA A 231 3.91 -14.24 -28.39
N SER A 232 5.15 -13.96 -27.96
CA SER A 232 6.34 -14.05 -28.83
C SER A 232 6.66 -15.48 -29.20
N LEU A 233 6.52 -16.43 -28.27
CA LEU A 233 6.76 -17.86 -28.51
C LEU A 233 5.83 -18.38 -29.61
N GLN A 234 4.52 -18.11 -29.49
CA GLN A 234 3.53 -18.52 -30.49
C GLN A 234 3.82 -17.88 -31.85
N LEU A 235 4.11 -16.57 -31.88
CA LEU A 235 4.44 -15.86 -33.10
C LEU A 235 5.66 -16.47 -33.80
N TYR A 236 6.75 -16.71 -33.07
CA TYR A 236 7.98 -17.26 -33.63
C TYR A 236 7.83 -18.71 -34.09
N GLN A 237 6.97 -19.50 -33.44
CA GLN A 237 6.61 -20.85 -33.89
C GLN A 237 5.85 -20.81 -35.23
N LEU A 238 4.85 -19.92 -35.37
CA LEU A 238 4.13 -19.75 -36.64
C LEU A 238 5.02 -19.23 -37.77
N GLN A 239 6.00 -18.38 -37.44
CA GLN A 239 7.03 -17.91 -38.38
C GLN A 239 8.14 -18.94 -38.64
N GLN A 240 8.12 -20.10 -37.97
CA GLN A 240 9.13 -21.16 -38.07
C GLN A 240 10.55 -20.69 -37.71
N ARG A 241 10.70 -19.70 -36.81
CA ARG A 241 11.98 -19.13 -36.37
C ARG A 241 12.62 -19.96 -35.25
N GLN A 242 13.05 -21.18 -35.56
CA GLN A 242 13.55 -22.15 -34.57
C GLN A 242 14.66 -21.62 -33.65
N GLN A 243 15.61 -20.84 -34.18
CA GLN A 243 16.69 -20.27 -33.37
C GLN A 243 16.17 -19.22 -32.37
N ALA A 244 15.20 -18.39 -32.77
CA ALA A 244 14.58 -17.41 -31.88
C ALA A 244 13.75 -18.10 -30.79
N VAL A 245 13.03 -19.17 -31.14
CA VAL A 245 12.30 -20.01 -30.18
C VAL A 245 13.24 -20.60 -29.13
N ALA A 246 14.35 -21.20 -29.55
CA ALA A 246 15.32 -21.80 -28.64
C ALA A 246 15.94 -20.77 -27.67
N VAL A 247 16.32 -19.58 -28.18
CA VAL A 247 16.83 -18.48 -27.34
C VAL A 247 15.79 -18.01 -26.35
N LEU A 248 14.55 -17.81 -26.80
CA LEU A 248 13.45 -17.34 -25.97
C LEU A 248 13.11 -18.34 -24.86
N GLN A 249 13.10 -19.64 -25.16
CA GLN A 249 12.91 -20.70 -24.17
C GLN A 249 14.05 -20.78 -23.15
N ALA A 250 15.30 -20.65 -23.59
CA ALA A 250 16.45 -20.63 -22.68
C ALA A 250 16.40 -19.44 -21.70
N GLN A 251 16.04 -18.25 -22.21
CA GLN A 251 15.82 -17.07 -21.36
C GLN A 251 14.70 -17.30 -20.35
N GLU A 252 13.61 -17.94 -20.77
CA GLU A 252 12.50 -18.23 -19.87
C GLU A 252 12.88 -19.22 -18.76
N GLN A 253 13.74 -20.21 -19.03
CA GLN A 253 14.17 -21.14 -17.98
C GLN A 253 14.96 -20.43 -16.86
N GLU A 254 15.80 -19.44 -17.20
CA GLU A 254 16.49 -18.62 -16.19
C GLU A 254 15.51 -17.72 -15.43
N ARG A 255 14.58 -17.04 -16.12
CA ARG A 255 13.52 -16.24 -15.47
C ARG A 255 12.64 -17.08 -14.55
N ALA A 256 12.26 -18.28 -14.98
CA ALA A 256 11.45 -19.20 -14.21
C ALA A 256 12.17 -19.64 -12.92
N LYS A 257 13.47 -19.91 -13.00
CA LYS A 257 14.31 -20.20 -11.84
C LYS A 257 14.37 -19.01 -10.88
N GLU A 258 14.63 -17.81 -11.38
CA GLU A 258 14.58 -16.59 -10.56
C GLU A 258 13.21 -16.38 -9.90
N ALA A 259 12.13 -16.61 -10.65
CA ALA A 259 10.77 -16.49 -10.14
C ALA A 259 10.49 -17.46 -8.99
N ILE A 260 10.96 -18.71 -9.06
CA ILE A 260 10.87 -19.68 -7.95
C ILE A 260 11.58 -19.14 -6.70
N PHE A 261 12.80 -18.62 -6.84
CA PHE A 261 13.52 -18.02 -5.70
C PHE A 261 12.80 -16.80 -5.13
N LYS A 262 12.31 -15.90 -5.99
CA LYS A 262 11.55 -14.70 -5.58
C LYS A 262 10.26 -15.09 -4.83
N LEU A 263 9.52 -16.08 -5.33
CA LEU A 263 8.31 -16.59 -4.68
C LEU A 263 8.61 -17.27 -3.35
N ALA A 264 9.69 -18.07 -3.27
CA ALA A 264 10.10 -18.70 -2.03
C ALA A 264 10.40 -17.66 -0.93
N LEU A 265 11.00 -16.52 -1.29
CA LEU A 265 11.24 -15.42 -0.35
C LEU A 265 9.95 -14.70 0.06
N VAL A 266 9.12 -14.31 -0.91
CA VAL A 266 7.93 -13.47 -0.66
C VAL A 266 6.79 -14.25 0.01
N ALA A 267 6.57 -15.50 -0.38
CA ALA A 267 5.51 -16.33 0.17
C ALA A 267 6.01 -17.26 1.29
N GLY A 268 7.21 -17.82 1.14
CA GLY A 268 7.72 -18.84 2.06
C GLY A 268 8.07 -18.30 3.44
N ILE A 269 8.82 -17.19 3.53
CA ILE A 269 9.23 -16.62 4.83
C ILE A 269 8.00 -16.16 5.65
N PRO A 270 7.08 -15.33 5.13
CA PRO A 270 5.87 -14.95 5.87
C PRO A 270 4.92 -16.12 6.10
N GLY A 271 4.85 -17.09 5.18
CA GLY A 271 4.01 -18.28 5.31
C GLY A 271 4.45 -19.18 6.47
N ILE A 272 5.74 -19.51 6.55
CA ILE A 272 6.31 -20.28 7.67
C ILE A 272 6.17 -19.49 8.97
N GLY A 273 6.50 -18.19 8.95
CA GLY A 273 6.34 -17.31 10.10
C GLY A 273 4.90 -17.25 10.60
N GLY A 274 3.93 -17.20 9.68
CA GLY A 274 2.51 -17.21 9.96
C GLY A 274 2.05 -18.52 10.59
N LEU A 275 2.49 -19.67 10.09
CA LEU A 275 2.19 -20.99 10.67
C LEU A 275 2.74 -21.10 12.11
N VAL A 276 4.00 -20.70 12.32
CA VAL A 276 4.59 -20.64 13.66
C VAL A 276 3.81 -19.67 14.54
N GLY A 277 3.38 -18.54 13.98
CA GLY A 277 2.50 -17.56 14.61
C GLY A 277 1.17 -18.13 15.09
N VAL A 278 0.50 -18.94 14.27
CA VAL A 278 -0.75 -19.62 14.64
C VAL A 278 -0.51 -20.59 15.78
N VAL A 279 0.53 -21.41 15.71
CA VAL A 279 0.89 -22.34 16.80
C VAL A 279 1.17 -21.57 18.09
N LEU A 280 1.94 -20.48 18.01
CA LEU A 280 2.26 -19.62 19.14
C LEU A 280 1.01 -18.95 19.72
N LEU A 281 0.09 -18.48 18.87
CA LEU A 281 -1.17 -17.87 19.30
C LEU A 281 -2.05 -18.89 20.02
N LEU A 282 -2.22 -20.09 19.47
CA LEU A 282 -2.96 -21.18 20.11
C LEU A 282 -2.33 -21.56 21.46
N PHE A 283 -1.00 -21.61 21.53
CA PHE A 283 -0.28 -21.87 22.77
C PHE A 283 -0.54 -20.77 23.81
N ILE A 284 -0.40 -19.49 23.46
CA ILE A 284 -0.61 -18.37 24.38
C ILE A 284 -2.07 -18.27 24.84
N VAL A 285 -3.03 -18.48 23.94
CA VAL A 285 -4.46 -18.50 24.27
C VAL A 285 -4.77 -19.68 25.19
N GLY A 286 -4.29 -20.89 24.86
CA GLY A 286 -4.42 -22.06 25.71
C GLY A 286 -3.82 -21.82 27.10
N GLN A 287 -2.60 -21.27 27.17
CA GLN A 287 -1.96 -20.91 28.42
C GLN A 287 -2.82 -19.92 29.23
N ARG A 288 -3.39 -18.90 28.58
CA ARG A 288 -4.27 -17.93 29.25
C ARG A 288 -5.54 -18.59 29.80
N LEU A 289 -6.12 -19.55 29.09
CA LEU A 289 -7.30 -20.29 29.53
C LEU A 289 -7.01 -21.22 30.72
N PHE A 290 -5.87 -21.93 30.71
CA PHE A 290 -5.54 -22.90 31.76
C PHE A 290 -4.80 -22.29 32.97
N GLN A 291 -3.96 -21.29 32.77
CA GLN A 291 -3.09 -20.71 33.82
C GLN A 291 -3.56 -19.32 34.28
N GLY A 292 -4.58 -18.73 33.65
CA GLY A 292 -5.19 -17.48 34.07
C GLY A 292 -4.17 -16.36 34.25
N ARG A 293 -3.99 -15.88 35.49
CA ARG A 293 -3.08 -14.78 35.86
C ARG A 293 -1.59 -15.15 35.81
N GLN A 294 -1.23 -16.43 35.77
CA GLN A 294 0.16 -16.87 35.66
C GLN A 294 0.64 -16.98 34.20
N ALA A 295 -0.27 -16.83 33.23
CA ALA A 295 0.06 -16.91 31.82
C ALA A 295 1.01 -15.77 31.38
N ILE A 296 1.82 -16.03 30.35
CA ILE A 296 2.78 -15.06 29.80
C ILE A 296 2.07 -13.77 29.38
N LEU A 297 0.91 -13.88 28.72
CA LEU A 297 0.10 -12.74 28.28
C LEU A 297 -0.51 -11.93 29.45
N ALA A 298 -0.53 -12.47 30.66
CA ALA A 298 -0.99 -11.78 31.86
C ALA A 298 0.09 -10.90 32.51
N THR A 299 1.36 -11.07 32.13
CA THR A 299 2.51 -10.34 32.68
C THR A 299 2.31 -8.84 32.48
N ASN A 300 2.35 -8.05 33.54
CA ASN A 300 2.08 -6.60 33.49
C ASN A 300 0.72 -6.24 32.85
N GLY A 301 -0.23 -7.18 32.89
CA GLY A 301 -1.55 -7.11 32.27
C GLY A 301 -2.32 -5.84 32.58
N ASP A 302 -2.35 -5.54 33.87
CA ASP A 302 -3.17 -4.52 34.52
C ASP A 302 -2.30 -3.44 35.18
N VAL A 303 -1.00 -3.40 34.84
CA VAL A 303 -0.09 -2.38 35.38
C VAL A 303 -0.27 -1.13 34.54
N GLU A 304 -0.64 -0.04 35.19
CA GLU A 304 -0.81 1.28 34.58
C GLU A 304 0.51 2.09 34.62
N TRP A 305 0.53 3.28 34.05
CA TRP A 305 1.63 4.23 34.20
C TRP A 305 1.19 5.40 35.07
N ASP A 306 2.01 5.70 36.08
CA ASP A 306 1.86 6.94 36.81
C ASP A 306 2.25 8.12 35.90
N THR A 307 1.22 8.86 35.46
CA THR A 307 1.32 9.87 34.42
C THR A 307 1.20 11.25 35.06
N PRO A 308 2.27 12.06 35.13
CA PRO A 308 2.25 13.31 35.88
C PRO A 308 1.51 14.45 35.16
N TRP A 309 1.28 14.32 33.86
CA TRP A 309 0.57 15.30 33.04
C TRP A 309 -0.90 14.96 32.80
N ASP A 310 -1.64 15.93 32.29
CA ASP A 310 -3.06 15.85 31.99
C ASP A 310 -3.36 15.64 30.49
N ALA A 311 -4.65 15.55 30.15
CA ALA A 311 -5.12 15.34 28.79
C ALA A 311 -4.78 16.51 27.86
N GLU A 312 -4.64 17.75 28.39
CA GLU A 312 -4.21 18.89 27.60
C GLU A 312 -2.79 18.66 27.04
N THR A 313 -1.89 18.11 27.85
CA THR A 313 -0.52 17.77 27.45
C THR A 313 -0.50 16.66 26.39
N VAL A 314 -1.33 15.63 26.58
CA VAL A 314 -1.48 14.53 25.60
C VAL A 314 -1.97 15.08 24.26
N TRP A 315 -3.01 15.92 24.30
CA TRP A 315 -3.62 16.51 23.12
C TRP A 315 -2.64 17.45 22.40
N GLN A 316 -1.87 18.25 23.14
CA GLN A 316 -0.84 19.10 22.58
C GLN A 316 0.22 18.28 21.84
N VAL A 317 0.77 17.23 22.44
CA VAL A 317 1.81 16.42 21.78
C VAL A 317 1.25 15.71 20.55
N LEU A 318 0.04 15.17 20.63
CA LEU A 318 -0.57 14.46 19.49
C LEU A 318 -0.95 15.42 18.36
N ILE A 319 -1.73 16.46 18.64
CA ILE A 319 -2.22 17.39 17.61
C ILE A 319 -1.10 18.29 17.11
N LEU A 320 -0.38 18.97 18.00
CA LEU A 320 0.68 19.91 17.57
C LEU A 320 1.92 19.15 17.10
N GLY A 321 2.40 18.18 17.89
CA GLY A 321 3.67 17.51 17.63
C GLY A 321 3.63 16.50 16.49
N PHE A 322 2.55 15.73 16.37
CA PHE A 322 2.45 14.68 15.35
C PHE A 322 1.67 15.18 14.12
N PHE A 323 0.39 15.49 14.29
CA PHE A 323 -0.49 15.76 13.15
C PHE A 323 -0.24 17.12 12.49
N PHE A 324 -0.11 18.20 13.25
CA PHE A 324 0.09 19.54 12.69
C PHE A 324 1.44 19.65 11.98
N ILE A 325 2.54 19.16 12.59
CA ILE A 325 3.85 19.14 11.92
C ILE A 325 3.77 18.38 10.59
N GLY A 326 3.23 17.15 10.61
CA GLY A 326 3.23 16.28 9.43
C GLY A 326 2.22 16.67 8.35
N GLN A 327 1.02 17.08 8.72
CA GLN A 327 -0.10 17.26 7.79
C GLN A 327 -0.33 18.69 7.34
N LEU A 328 0.14 19.68 8.11
CA LEU A 328 -0.04 21.10 7.77
C LEU A 328 1.29 21.82 7.62
N LEU A 329 2.15 21.80 8.64
CA LEU A 329 3.34 22.64 8.68
C LEU A 329 4.35 22.28 7.58
N LEU A 330 4.76 21.01 7.49
CA LEU A 330 5.74 20.59 6.49
C LEU A 330 5.20 20.69 5.06
N PRO A 331 3.96 20.23 4.74
CA PRO A 331 3.38 20.43 3.41
C PRO A 331 3.20 21.90 3.02
N LEU A 332 3.05 22.82 3.97
CA LEU A 332 2.97 24.25 3.71
C LEU A 332 4.35 24.88 3.46
N ILE A 333 5.35 24.53 4.27
CA ILE A 333 6.67 25.17 4.24
C ILE A 333 7.54 24.65 3.11
N LEU A 334 7.58 23.33 2.88
CA LEU A 334 8.54 22.72 1.94
C LEU A 334 8.36 23.19 0.48
N PRO A 335 7.14 23.29 -0.08
CA PRO A 335 6.96 23.81 -1.43
C PRO A 335 7.40 25.26 -1.58
N GLN A 336 7.14 26.10 -0.57
CA GLN A 336 7.54 27.51 -0.57
C GLN A 336 9.07 27.64 -0.52
N LEU A 337 9.72 26.83 0.31
CA LEU A 337 11.18 26.76 0.37
C LEU A 337 11.77 26.35 -0.99
N PHE A 338 11.19 25.35 -1.66
CA PHE A 338 11.64 24.93 -2.98
C PHE A 338 11.41 25.98 -4.06
N ALA A 339 10.27 26.69 -4.01
CA ALA A 339 10.02 27.80 -4.91
C ALA A 339 11.08 28.90 -4.77
N VAL A 340 11.46 29.27 -3.54
CA VAL A 340 12.54 30.24 -3.28
C VAL A 340 13.89 29.75 -3.80
N LEU A 341 14.16 28.45 -3.68
CA LEU A 341 15.41 27.83 -4.17
C LEU A 341 15.39 27.48 -5.66
N SER A 342 14.31 27.79 -6.39
CA SER A 342 14.10 27.39 -7.79
C SER A 342 14.24 25.87 -8.03
N LEU A 343 13.78 25.06 -7.08
CA LEU A 343 13.77 23.60 -7.18
C LEU A 343 12.37 23.11 -7.53
N ASP A 344 12.25 22.17 -8.47
CA ASP A 344 10.99 21.51 -8.83
C ASP A 344 10.98 20.04 -8.40
N PRO A 345 10.30 19.68 -7.30
CA PRO A 345 10.19 18.29 -6.82
C PRO A 345 9.59 17.31 -7.81
N VAL A 346 8.80 17.79 -8.79
CA VAL A 346 8.21 16.93 -9.82
C VAL A 346 9.30 16.39 -10.75
N SER A 347 10.28 17.24 -11.07
CA SER A 347 11.42 16.89 -11.92
C SER A 347 12.51 16.07 -11.23
N PHE A 348 12.38 15.81 -9.93
CA PHE A 348 13.41 15.12 -9.16
C PHE A 348 13.65 13.69 -9.66
N THR A 349 14.92 13.34 -9.76
CA THR A 349 15.35 11.94 -9.94
C THR A 349 14.86 11.09 -8.77
N VAL A 350 14.78 9.77 -8.94
CA VAL A 350 14.33 8.86 -7.87
C VAL A 350 15.21 8.97 -6.63
N ARG A 351 16.53 9.16 -6.78
CA ARG A 351 17.44 9.41 -5.65
C ARG A 351 17.11 10.69 -4.90
N MET A 352 16.82 11.77 -5.63
CA MET A 352 16.41 13.04 -5.02
C MET A 352 15.07 12.92 -4.31
N LYS A 353 14.11 12.19 -4.90
CA LYS A 353 12.82 11.89 -4.24
C LYS A 353 13.03 11.08 -2.96
N ALA A 354 13.88 10.05 -2.98
CA ALA A 354 14.20 9.26 -1.79
C ALA A 354 14.85 10.11 -0.69
N PHE A 355 15.83 10.93 -1.04
CA PHE A 355 16.46 11.85 -0.09
C PHE A 355 15.48 12.88 0.46
N TYR A 356 14.63 13.45 -0.40
CA TYR A 356 13.57 14.37 0.00
C TYR A 356 12.60 13.72 1.00
N THR A 357 12.17 12.48 0.75
CA THR A 357 11.33 11.71 1.68
C THR A 357 12.01 11.50 3.02
N LEU A 358 13.30 11.10 3.03
CA LEU A 358 14.08 10.94 4.26
C LEU A 358 14.15 12.25 5.05
N VAL A 359 14.52 13.37 4.39
CA VAL A 359 14.64 14.67 5.05
C VAL A 359 13.29 15.12 5.63
N THR A 360 12.21 15.00 4.85
CA THR A 360 10.86 15.34 5.31
C THR A 360 10.48 14.52 6.55
N TYR A 361 10.80 13.23 6.55
CA TYR A 361 10.54 12.36 7.69
C TYR A 361 11.37 12.73 8.93
N LEU A 362 12.66 13.03 8.74
CA LEU A 362 13.53 13.45 9.85
C LEU A 362 13.08 14.80 10.43
N LEU A 363 12.59 15.73 9.60
CA LEU A 363 12.00 16.98 10.06
C LEU A 363 10.70 16.75 10.85
N LEU A 364 9.85 15.83 10.39
CA LEU A 364 8.65 15.41 11.13
C LEU A 364 9.03 14.84 12.50
N ALA A 365 9.96 13.89 12.53
CA ALA A 365 10.40 13.24 13.76
C ALA A 365 11.04 14.27 14.73
N ALA A 366 11.93 15.12 14.23
CA ALA A 366 12.56 16.17 15.03
C ALA A 366 11.54 17.17 15.58
N GLY A 367 10.59 17.62 14.75
CA GLY A 367 9.52 18.52 15.16
C GLY A 367 8.62 17.90 16.24
N GLY A 368 8.16 16.66 16.02
CA GLY A 368 7.32 15.94 16.96
C GLY A 368 8.00 15.63 18.29
N LEU A 369 9.24 15.15 18.26
CA LEU A 369 10.03 14.90 19.48
C LEU A 369 10.37 16.20 20.22
N SER A 370 10.57 17.31 19.50
CA SER A 370 10.79 18.63 20.12
C SER A 370 9.54 19.09 20.87
N VAL A 371 8.36 18.96 20.25
CA VAL A 371 7.08 19.28 20.92
C VAL A 371 6.86 18.37 22.12
N LEU A 372 7.09 17.06 21.98
CA LEU A 372 7.03 16.10 23.09
C LEU A 372 7.93 16.54 24.26
N TYR A 373 9.22 16.78 23.98
CA TYR A 373 10.18 17.18 25.01
C TYR A 373 9.75 18.47 25.72
N VAL A 374 9.42 19.52 24.97
CA VAL A 374 8.98 20.81 25.53
C VAL A 374 7.70 20.68 26.35
N SER A 375 6.79 19.80 25.95
CA SER A 375 5.55 19.52 26.66
C SER A 375 5.74 18.77 27.97
N ILE A 376 6.77 17.91 28.07
CA ILE A 376 7.00 17.08 29.27
C ILE A 376 8.15 17.57 30.17
N GLN A 377 8.97 18.54 29.70
CA GLN A 377 10.18 18.97 30.42
C GLN A 377 9.93 19.44 31.85
N SER A 378 8.76 20.04 32.13
CA SER A 378 8.39 20.52 33.46
C SER A 378 8.11 19.40 34.46
N PHE A 379 7.95 18.16 33.98
CA PHE A 379 7.67 16.97 34.78
C PHE A 379 8.91 16.10 34.99
N LEU A 380 10.09 16.54 34.53
CA LEU A 380 11.34 15.80 34.73
C LEU A 380 11.83 15.90 36.20
N PRO A 381 12.42 14.82 36.76
CA PRO A 381 12.63 13.51 36.14
C PRO A 381 11.36 12.64 36.09
N LEU A 382 11.20 11.86 35.02
CA LEU A 382 10.12 10.88 34.90
C LEU A 382 10.41 9.60 35.72
N SER A 383 9.37 8.81 35.98
CA SER A 383 9.52 7.52 36.66
C SER A 383 10.25 6.47 35.81
N GLU A 384 10.76 5.43 36.51
CA GLU A 384 11.47 4.23 36.02
C GLU A 384 10.92 3.58 34.73
N ASP A 385 9.61 3.72 34.56
CA ASP A 385 8.81 2.96 33.61
C ASP A 385 8.46 3.76 32.34
N TRP A 386 8.79 5.06 32.28
CA TRP A 386 8.66 5.87 31.07
C TRP A 386 9.84 5.63 30.12
N PHE A 387 9.55 5.48 28.83
CA PHE A 387 10.55 5.32 27.76
C PHE A 387 11.65 4.28 28.06
N ARG A 388 11.28 3.13 28.61
CA ARG A 388 12.24 2.15 29.13
C ARG A 388 12.96 1.39 28.01
N PHE A 389 14.31 1.37 28.09
CA PHE A 389 15.19 0.57 27.23
C PHE A 389 15.99 -0.43 28.08
N ARG A 390 15.74 -1.74 27.92
CA ARG A 390 16.50 -2.81 28.60
C ARG A 390 17.11 -3.78 27.59
N PHE A 391 18.32 -3.49 27.13
CA PHE A 391 19.00 -4.28 26.10
C PHE A 391 19.27 -5.74 26.49
N LEU A 392 19.48 -6.02 27.78
CA LEU A 392 19.78 -7.37 28.29
C LEU A 392 18.53 -8.16 28.74
N SER A 393 17.32 -7.64 28.49
CA SER A 393 16.07 -8.34 28.80
C SER A 393 15.59 -9.21 27.64
N ASN A 394 14.50 -9.96 27.86
CA ASN A 394 13.83 -10.79 26.83
C ASN A 394 13.06 -9.97 25.77
N TRP A 395 13.43 -8.72 25.52
CA TRP A 395 12.74 -7.83 24.57
C TRP A 395 12.77 -8.38 23.15
N PHE A 396 13.86 -9.04 22.76
CA PHE A 396 13.99 -9.66 21.45
C PHE A 396 12.97 -10.79 21.27
N LEU A 397 12.75 -11.62 22.30
CA LEU A 397 11.75 -12.69 22.26
C LEU A 397 10.32 -12.13 22.21
N TRP A 398 10.04 -11.06 22.96
CA TRP A 398 8.76 -10.35 22.87
C TRP A 398 8.55 -9.73 21.50
N GLY A 399 9.59 -9.15 20.90
CA GLY A 399 9.51 -8.55 19.57
C GLY A 399 9.36 -9.58 18.46
N LEU A 400 10.17 -10.64 18.47
CA LEU A 400 10.07 -11.72 17.48
C LEU A 400 8.76 -12.50 17.63
N GLY A 401 8.37 -12.86 18.86
CA GLY A 401 7.10 -13.53 19.14
C GLY A 401 5.90 -12.66 18.77
N GLY A 402 5.97 -11.34 19.05
CA GLY A 402 4.98 -10.36 18.64
C GLY A 402 4.83 -10.28 17.11
N TYR A 403 5.94 -10.26 16.37
CA TYR A 403 5.93 -10.28 14.91
C TYR A 403 5.30 -11.57 14.36
N LEU A 404 5.69 -12.74 14.88
CA LEU A 404 5.11 -14.02 14.47
C LEU A 404 3.61 -14.09 14.72
N VAL A 405 3.13 -13.56 15.86
CA VAL A 405 1.69 -13.47 16.16
C VAL A 405 0.98 -12.42 15.29
N ALA A 406 1.63 -11.32 14.94
CA ALA A 406 1.08 -10.29 14.08
C ALA A 406 0.77 -10.82 12.67
N LEU A 407 1.64 -11.66 12.11
CA LEU A 407 1.47 -12.22 10.76
C LEU A 407 0.08 -12.83 10.50
N PRO A 408 -0.36 -13.90 11.20
CA PRO A 408 -1.65 -14.51 10.93
C PRO A 408 -2.83 -13.60 11.30
N LEU A 409 -2.70 -12.77 12.34
CA LEU A 409 -3.77 -11.87 12.76
C LEU A 409 -4.03 -10.77 11.73
N VAL A 410 -2.97 -10.08 11.29
CA VAL A 410 -3.10 -9.00 10.31
C VAL A 410 -3.45 -9.56 8.94
N ILE A 411 -2.89 -10.70 8.52
CA ILE A 411 -3.30 -11.36 7.26
C ILE A 411 -4.80 -11.69 7.28
N LEU A 412 -5.30 -12.33 8.36
CA LEU A 412 -6.71 -12.65 8.49
C LEU A 412 -7.60 -11.41 8.43
N VAL A 413 -7.24 -10.35 9.15
CA VAL A 413 -7.98 -9.09 9.12
C VAL A 413 -7.89 -8.42 7.74
N SER A 414 -6.74 -8.47 7.06
CA SER A 414 -6.58 -7.96 5.71
C SER A 414 -7.47 -8.68 4.70
N LEU A 415 -7.65 -10.00 4.81
CA LEU A 415 -8.57 -10.76 3.95
C LEU A 415 -10.03 -10.35 4.16
N ILE A 416 -10.45 -10.17 5.42
CA ILE A 416 -11.78 -9.65 5.75
C ILE A 416 -11.95 -8.24 5.20
N ASN A 417 -10.91 -7.41 5.36
CA ASN A 417 -10.88 -6.04 4.91
C ASN A 417 -10.97 -5.95 3.37
N GLN A 418 -10.29 -6.82 2.62
CA GLN A 418 -10.42 -6.91 1.16
C GLN A 418 -11.85 -7.18 0.72
N GLN A 419 -12.57 -8.08 1.42
CA GLN A 419 -13.97 -8.35 1.13
C GLN A 419 -14.89 -7.15 1.42
N LEU A 420 -14.60 -6.39 2.48
CA LEU A 420 -15.36 -5.19 2.85
C LEU A 420 -15.15 -4.04 1.85
N TRP A 421 -13.91 -3.84 1.40
CA TRP A 421 -13.54 -2.71 0.56
C TRP A 421 -13.51 -3.01 -0.94
N GLN A 422 -13.66 -4.27 -1.35
CA GLN A 422 -13.64 -4.72 -2.75
C GLN A 422 -12.43 -4.16 -3.53
N GLY A 423 -11.24 -4.18 -2.91
CA GLY A 423 -10.02 -3.66 -3.54
C GLY A 423 -9.93 -2.12 -3.66
N GLN A 424 -10.74 -1.35 -2.92
CA GLN A 424 -10.73 0.14 -2.93
C GLN A 424 -10.22 0.75 -1.61
N GLY A 425 -9.87 2.03 -1.62
CA GLY A 425 -9.48 2.78 -0.43
C GLY A 425 -7.98 2.86 -0.16
N GLY A 426 -7.12 2.50 -1.12
CA GLY A 426 -5.67 2.43 -0.93
C GLY A 426 -4.96 3.78 -1.07
N SER A 427 -3.85 3.97 -0.37
CA SER A 427 -3.00 5.14 -0.52
C SER A 427 -1.54 4.82 -0.29
N ASN A 428 -0.81 4.35 -1.31
CA ASN A 428 0.64 4.25 -1.18
C ASN A 428 1.37 4.98 -2.34
N PRO A 429 1.91 6.19 -2.08
CA PRO A 429 2.67 6.93 -3.08
C PRO A 429 4.07 6.33 -3.33
N ILE A 430 4.52 5.37 -2.49
CA ILE A 430 5.87 4.79 -2.57
C ILE A 430 5.94 3.68 -3.63
N LEU A 431 4.83 2.97 -3.90
CA LEU A 431 4.84 1.85 -4.84
C LEU A 431 5.32 2.27 -6.25
N PRO A 432 4.77 3.31 -6.90
CA PRO A 432 5.27 3.71 -8.22
C PRO A 432 6.75 4.10 -8.17
N LEU A 433 7.20 4.79 -7.11
CA LEU A 433 8.59 5.22 -6.94
C LEU A 433 9.58 4.06 -6.80
N VAL A 434 9.15 2.99 -6.12
CA VAL A 434 9.93 1.77 -5.93
C VAL A 434 9.94 0.91 -7.19
N LEU A 435 8.81 0.81 -7.89
CA LEU A 435 8.68 0.04 -9.13
C LEU A 435 9.40 0.72 -10.31
N GLU A 436 9.29 2.04 -10.45
CA GLU A 436 9.92 2.83 -11.52
C GLU A 436 11.42 3.05 -11.30
N GLY A 437 11.86 3.02 -10.04
CA GLY A 437 13.16 3.54 -9.64
C GLY A 437 14.36 2.64 -9.91
N GLN A 438 14.24 1.33 -9.69
CA GLN A 438 15.28 0.29 -9.71
C GLN A 438 16.71 0.71 -9.26
N ASP A 439 16.84 1.80 -8.54
CA ASP A 439 18.10 2.42 -8.14
C ASP A 439 18.43 1.99 -6.72
N ALA A 440 19.48 1.19 -6.57
CA ALA A 440 19.85 0.58 -5.29
C ALA A 440 20.06 1.61 -4.17
N VAL A 441 20.55 2.82 -4.49
CA VAL A 441 20.77 3.87 -3.51
C VAL A 441 19.42 4.43 -3.04
N ALA A 442 18.52 4.77 -3.96
CA ALA A 442 17.18 5.24 -3.64
C ALA A 442 16.40 4.20 -2.83
N LEU A 443 16.46 2.92 -3.22
CA LEU A 443 15.81 1.81 -2.51
C LEU A 443 16.36 1.66 -1.08
N THR A 444 17.67 1.79 -0.90
CA THR A 444 18.30 1.76 0.43
C THR A 444 17.82 2.91 1.31
N ILE A 445 17.72 4.13 0.76
CA ILE A 445 17.22 5.29 1.49
C ILE A 445 15.74 5.09 1.87
N PHE A 446 14.91 4.61 0.96
CA PHE A 446 13.51 4.30 1.27
C PHE A 446 13.39 3.23 2.35
N PHE A 447 14.21 2.18 2.30
CA PHE A 447 14.25 1.13 3.32
C PHE A 447 14.63 1.70 4.69
N LEU A 448 15.73 2.45 4.79
CA LEU A 448 16.15 3.06 6.06
C LEU A 448 15.08 4.00 6.62
N THR A 449 14.39 4.73 5.75
CA THR A 449 13.32 5.66 6.15
C THR A 449 12.11 4.90 6.67
N ALA A 450 11.53 4.01 5.87
CA ALA A 450 10.26 3.35 6.15
C ALA A 450 10.36 2.17 7.14
N CYS A 451 11.50 1.49 7.19
CA CYS A 451 11.68 0.28 8.01
C CYS A 451 12.44 0.53 9.32
N ILE A 452 13.12 1.68 9.46
CA ILE A 452 13.92 1.99 10.66
C ILE A 452 13.52 3.35 11.24
N ALA A 453 13.81 4.44 10.53
CA ALA A 453 13.58 5.78 11.07
C ALA A 453 12.12 5.98 11.47
N ALA A 454 11.20 5.46 10.64
CA ALA A 454 9.79 5.61 10.88
C ALA A 454 9.23 4.84 12.08
N PRO A 455 9.40 3.51 12.14
CA PRO A 455 9.03 2.73 13.31
C PRO A 455 9.61 3.28 14.61
N LEU A 456 10.87 3.74 14.62
CA LEU A 456 11.49 4.29 15.83
C LEU A 456 10.72 5.52 16.33
N PHE A 457 10.52 6.53 15.48
CA PHE A 457 9.78 7.74 15.86
C PHE A 457 8.35 7.43 16.29
N GLU A 458 7.65 6.59 15.52
CA GLU A 458 6.26 6.26 15.79
C GLU A 458 6.11 5.48 17.09
N GLU A 459 6.97 4.49 17.38
CA GLU A 459 6.91 3.79 18.66
C GLU A 459 7.22 4.70 19.86
N PHE A 460 8.10 5.70 19.70
CA PHE A 460 8.29 6.72 20.74
C PHE A 460 7.00 7.51 21.01
N MET A 461 6.32 7.97 19.97
CA MET A 461 5.11 8.80 20.10
C MET A 461 3.89 7.98 20.56
N PHE A 462 3.66 6.81 19.98
CA PHE A 462 2.46 6.01 20.24
C PHE A 462 2.62 5.10 21.46
N ARG A 463 3.74 4.36 21.58
CA ARG A 463 3.93 3.38 22.67
C ARG A 463 4.68 4.02 23.83
N GLY A 464 5.68 4.85 23.56
CA GLY A 464 6.43 5.56 24.60
C GLY A 464 5.61 6.63 25.30
N PHE A 465 4.77 7.37 24.56
CA PHE A 465 4.03 8.51 25.10
C PHE A 465 2.51 8.29 25.18
N LEU A 466 1.82 8.12 24.04
CA LEU A 466 0.35 8.15 23.97
C LEU A 466 -0.28 7.02 24.79
N LEU A 467 0.10 5.77 24.57
CA LEU A 467 -0.49 4.61 25.24
C LEU A 467 -0.35 4.71 26.78
N PRO A 468 0.85 4.89 27.37
CA PRO A 468 1.00 5.15 28.79
C PRO A 468 0.12 6.29 29.31
N SER A 469 0.09 7.41 28.59
CA SER A 469 -0.69 8.57 29.01
C SER A 469 -2.20 8.29 29.04
N LEU A 470 -2.70 7.46 28.11
CA LEU A 470 -4.10 7.04 28.10
C LEU A 470 -4.45 6.15 29.29
N THR A 471 -3.50 5.39 29.86
CA THR A 471 -3.78 4.55 31.04
C THR A 471 -4.21 5.34 32.27
N ARG A 472 -3.97 6.65 32.31
CA ARG A 472 -4.51 7.55 33.34
C ARG A 472 -6.04 7.69 33.29
N TYR A 473 -6.66 7.45 32.14
CA TYR A 473 -8.07 7.75 31.86
C TYR A 473 -8.92 6.52 31.54
N MET A 474 -8.28 5.39 31.24
CA MET A 474 -8.94 4.17 30.81
C MET A 474 -8.08 2.95 31.16
N SER A 475 -8.71 1.77 31.19
CA SER A 475 -7.98 0.51 31.40
C SER A 475 -6.86 0.31 30.37
N VAL A 476 -5.85 -0.50 30.73
CA VAL A 476 -4.73 -0.84 29.83
C VAL A 476 -5.21 -1.32 28.45
N TRP A 477 -6.25 -2.17 28.40
CA TRP A 477 -6.83 -2.61 27.13
C TRP A 477 -7.54 -1.50 26.36
N GLY A 478 -8.26 -0.61 27.06
CA GLY A 478 -8.82 0.60 26.43
C GLY A 478 -7.73 1.46 25.81
N ALA A 479 -6.64 1.71 26.54
CA ALA A 479 -5.50 2.48 26.05
C ALA A 479 -4.82 1.83 24.85
N ILE A 480 -4.65 0.49 24.86
CA ILE A 480 -4.15 -0.26 23.70
C ILE A 480 -5.05 -0.01 22.48
N ILE A 481 -6.35 -0.26 22.59
CA ILE A 481 -7.29 -0.13 21.46
C ILE A 481 -7.32 1.31 20.94
N THR A 482 -7.48 2.30 21.82
CA THR A 482 -7.55 3.71 21.43
C THR A 482 -6.25 4.19 20.77
N SER A 483 -5.09 3.88 21.35
CA SER A 483 -3.80 4.24 20.76
C SER A 483 -3.57 3.59 19.40
N SER A 484 -4.04 2.35 19.22
CA SER A 484 -3.92 1.59 17.97
C SER A 484 -4.80 2.16 16.85
N LEU A 485 -6.02 2.60 17.20
CA LEU A 485 -6.91 3.25 16.25
C LEU A 485 -6.36 4.63 15.83
N VAL A 486 -5.83 5.42 16.77
CA VAL A 486 -5.19 6.71 16.45
C VAL A 486 -3.95 6.51 15.57
N PHE A 487 -3.14 5.48 15.87
CA PHE A 487 -2.02 5.07 15.02
C PHE A 487 -2.47 4.72 13.59
N ALA A 488 -3.55 3.95 13.44
CA ALA A 488 -4.08 3.59 12.12
C ALA A 488 -4.63 4.82 11.36
N ILE A 489 -5.35 5.72 12.03
CA ILE A 489 -5.87 6.97 11.45
C ILE A 489 -4.73 7.86 10.96
N ALA A 490 -3.59 7.88 11.66
CA ALA A 490 -2.42 8.66 11.27
C ALA A 490 -1.84 8.30 9.90
N HIS A 491 -2.19 7.13 9.35
CA HIS A 491 -1.77 6.69 8.01
C HIS A 491 -2.65 7.22 6.89
N LEU A 492 -3.78 7.87 7.21
CA LEU A 492 -4.66 8.55 6.25
C LEU A 492 -5.21 7.68 5.12
N SER A 493 -5.26 6.37 5.33
CA SER A 493 -5.81 5.40 4.40
C SER A 493 -6.98 4.67 5.03
N LEU A 494 -8.19 4.87 4.51
CA LEU A 494 -9.38 4.29 5.12
C LEU A 494 -9.37 2.76 5.04
N SER A 495 -8.87 2.20 3.94
CA SER A 495 -8.75 0.75 3.78
C SER A 495 -7.68 0.14 4.69
N GLU A 496 -6.72 0.90 5.17
CA GLU A 496 -5.66 0.37 6.03
C GLU A 496 -6.01 0.46 7.53
N ILE A 497 -7.12 1.12 7.89
CA ILE A 497 -7.48 1.31 9.31
C ILE A 497 -7.60 -0.01 10.07
N LEU A 498 -8.33 -0.99 9.54
CA LEU A 498 -8.52 -2.29 10.21
C LEU A 498 -7.21 -3.07 10.38
N PRO A 499 -6.42 -3.33 9.31
CA PRO A 499 -5.17 -4.06 9.46
C PRO A 499 -4.14 -3.31 10.32
N LEU A 500 -4.02 -1.98 10.20
CA LEU A 500 -3.09 -1.20 11.03
C LEU A 500 -3.54 -1.08 12.48
N THR A 501 -4.85 -1.06 12.76
CA THR A 501 -5.35 -1.16 14.13
C THR A 501 -4.98 -2.51 14.73
N THR A 502 -5.07 -3.59 13.96
CA THR A 502 -4.70 -4.94 14.40
C THR A 502 -3.21 -5.04 14.72
N LEU A 503 -2.35 -4.55 13.82
CA LEU A 503 -0.92 -4.43 14.09
C LEU A 503 -0.68 -3.55 15.32
N GLY A 504 -1.41 -2.45 15.42
CA GLY A 504 -1.30 -1.52 16.51
C GLY A 504 -1.60 -2.13 17.88
N ILE A 505 -2.60 -3.01 17.94
CA ILE A 505 -2.97 -3.77 19.14
C ILE A 505 -1.84 -4.72 19.52
N VAL A 506 -1.25 -5.44 18.56
CA VAL A 506 -0.12 -6.34 18.83
C VAL A 506 1.06 -5.56 19.40
N LEU A 507 1.41 -4.40 18.80
CA LEU A 507 2.46 -3.51 19.31
C LEU A 507 2.16 -3.03 20.73
N GLY A 508 0.92 -2.61 21.00
CA GLY A 508 0.48 -2.17 22.32
C GLY A 508 0.53 -3.28 23.37
N VAL A 509 0.12 -4.50 23.01
CA VAL A 509 0.25 -5.69 23.88
C VAL A 509 1.72 -5.98 24.14
N VAL A 510 2.56 -6.10 23.10
CA VAL A 510 3.99 -6.36 23.25
C VAL A 510 4.65 -5.33 24.17
N TYR A 511 4.34 -4.05 24.01
CA TYR A 511 4.87 -2.99 24.86
C TYR A 511 4.39 -3.10 26.31
N THR A 512 3.09 -3.25 26.52
CA THR A 512 2.51 -3.31 27.88
C THR A 512 2.97 -4.51 28.67
N ARG A 513 3.16 -5.67 28.01
CA ARG A 513 3.65 -6.89 28.66
C ARG A 513 5.15 -6.85 28.90
N SER A 514 5.95 -6.41 27.92
CA SER A 514 7.41 -6.38 28.02
C SER A 514 7.97 -5.22 28.84
N ARG A 515 7.22 -4.11 28.96
CA ARG A 515 7.67 -2.83 29.55
C ARG A 515 9.03 -2.37 28.99
N ASN A 516 9.23 -2.56 27.69
CA ASN A 516 10.45 -2.20 26.98
C ASN A 516 10.13 -1.73 25.55
N LEU A 517 10.55 -0.52 25.18
CA LEU A 517 10.27 0.04 23.85
C LEU A 517 10.98 -0.67 22.70
N LEU A 518 12.09 -1.37 22.96
CA LEU A 518 12.79 -2.13 21.93
C LEU A 518 11.93 -3.26 21.34
N ALA A 519 11.04 -3.84 22.15
CA ALA A 519 10.20 -4.95 21.71
C ALA A 519 9.17 -4.54 20.64
N PRO A 520 8.30 -3.53 20.84
CA PRO A 520 7.40 -3.09 19.79
C PRO A 520 8.14 -2.42 18.61
N MET A 521 9.28 -1.74 18.84
CA MET A 521 10.13 -1.23 17.75
C MET A 521 10.58 -2.36 16.83
N LEU A 522 11.03 -3.49 17.38
CA LEU A 522 11.42 -4.65 16.59
C LEU A 522 10.24 -5.21 15.78
N VAL A 523 9.05 -5.38 16.39
CA VAL A 523 7.85 -5.86 15.68
C VAL A 523 7.54 -4.95 14.49
N HIS A 524 7.54 -3.64 14.72
CA HIS A 524 7.19 -2.65 13.70
C HIS A 524 8.25 -2.59 12.58
N CYS A 525 9.54 -2.58 12.93
CA CYS A 525 10.63 -2.68 11.96
C CYS A 525 10.53 -3.95 11.11
N LEU A 526 10.27 -5.11 11.72
CA LEU A 526 10.11 -6.38 11.00
C LEU A 526 8.89 -6.36 10.07
N TRP A 527 7.76 -5.80 10.54
CA TRP A 527 6.55 -5.65 9.74
C TRP A 527 6.79 -4.80 8.49
N ASN A 528 7.37 -3.61 8.65
CA ASN A 528 7.66 -2.72 7.54
C ASN A 528 8.73 -3.30 6.61
N SER A 529 9.75 -3.97 7.16
CA SER A 529 10.79 -4.63 6.37
C SER A 529 10.23 -5.77 5.52
N GLY A 530 9.37 -6.62 6.09
CA GLY A 530 8.74 -7.72 5.35
C GLY A 530 7.83 -7.22 4.22
N THR A 531 7.07 -6.16 4.50
CA THR A 531 6.21 -5.51 3.48
C THR A 531 7.07 -4.93 2.36
N LEU A 532 8.08 -4.12 2.68
CA LEU A 532 8.92 -3.47 1.68
C LEU A 532 9.79 -4.46 0.89
N LEU A 533 10.32 -5.49 1.54
CA LEU A 533 11.04 -6.58 0.87
C LEU A 533 10.13 -7.27 -0.15
N SER A 534 8.88 -7.54 0.21
CA SER A 534 7.89 -8.11 -0.72
C SER A 534 7.69 -7.19 -1.92
N LEU A 535 7.55 -5.88 -1.71
CA LEU A 535 7.45 -4.90 -2.80
C LEU A 535 8.69 -4.91 -3.72
N PHE A 536 9.90 -4.95 -3.17
CA PHE A 536 11.14 -4.94 -3.94
C PHE A 536 11.30 -6.21 -4.77
N VAL A 537 11.05 -7.36 -4.15
CA VAL A 537 11.19 -8.65 -4.83
C VAL A 537 10.15 -8.77 -5.96
N LEU A 538 8.90 -8.38 -5.71
CA LEU A 538 7.84 -8.40 -6.73
C LEU A 538 8.06 -7.36 -7.83
N GLY A 539 8.50 -6.15 -7.45
CA GLY A 539 8.75 -5.06 -8.38
C GLY A 539 9.92 -5.26 -9.32
N SER A 540 10.94 -6.03 -8.90
CA SER A 540 12.08 -6.39 -9.75
C SER A 540 11.73 -7.37 -10.88
N GLY A 541 10.50 -7.89 -10.93
CA GLY A 541 10.06 -8.92 -11.88
C GLY A 541 9.41 -8.40 -13.16
N SER A 542 9.22 -7.09 -13.33
CA SER A 542 8.50 -6.50 -14.47
C SER A 542 9.31 -6.34 -15.77
N GLN A 543 10.38 -7.12 -15.98
CA GLN A 543 11.26 -7.01 -17.17
C GLN A 543 11.07 -8.13 -18.21
#